data_AF-A0A2W4K175-F1
#
_entry.id   AF-A0A2W4K175-F1
#
_cell.length_a   1.000
_cell.length_b   1.000
_cell.length_c   1.000
_cell.angle_alpha   90.00
_cell.angle_beta   90.00
_cell.angle_gamma   90.00
#
_symmetry.space_group_name_H-M   'P 1'
#
loop_
_entity.id
_entity.type
_entity.pdbx_description
1 polymer ?
#
loop_
_entity_poly.entity_id
_entity_poly.type
_entity_poly.pdbx_seq_one_letter_code
_entity_poly.pdbx_strand_id
1 'polypeptide(L)'
;MAFGDKNNYSNAKKNYSANTYGQKFYNLDSKVDPSMLTVNFFSSLIELKMNPALPTNRRKQGETNYDLETEFKMFLPRYMIRSLIAGFDKYISPLLNKEKGADTNRNEVSVMTTRGLVTIGTGIKYGCNPYVKLTILDENNKDIIESTILHEFTDNTIFTVIENADGTSITKVDEEVFENRIFEFVDILREADKALTFAEAHTSNQAKAYDSAVMRDNMQKIMETMKISDGTSTSKKPRRSIGAQSEPMEVDTAEIVKELED
;
A
#
# COMPACT_ATOMS: atom_id res chain seq x y z
N MET A 1 9.36 -19.53 -1.17
CA MET A 1 8.10 -20.31 -1.12
C MET A 1 7.76 -20.76 -2.53
N ALA A 2 7.60 -22.06 -2.75
CA ALA A 2 7.40 -22.66 -4.07
C ALA A 2 5.96 -22.48 -4.55
N PHE A 3 5.79 -21.94 -5.76
CA PHE A 3 4.51 -21.97 -6.47
C PHE A 3 4.31 -23.39 -7.01
N GLY A 4 3.38 -24.11 -6.38
CA GLY A 4 3.04 -25.47 -6.79
C GLY A 4 2.35 -25.51 -8.14
N ASP A 5 2.97 -26.23 -9.07
CA ASP A 5 2.32 -26.80 -10.25
C ASP A 5 1.14 -27.67 -9.81
N LYS A 6 -0.09 -27.26 -10.16
CA LYS A 6 -1.23 -28.18 -10.28
C LYS A 6 -2.11 -27.78 -11.46
N ASN A 7 -1.85 -28.43 -12.59
CA ASN A 7 -2.87 -28.65 -13.62
C ASN A 7 -4.00 -29.51 -13.03
N ASN A 8 -5.21 -28.94 -12.89
CA ASN A 8 -6.43 -29.70 -13.17
C ASN A 8 -7.61 -28.78 -13.47
N TYR A 9 -8.26 -29.06 -14.60
CA TYR A 9 -9.40 -28.36 -15.16
C TYR A 9 -10.64 -28.46 -14.25
N SER A 10 -11.23 -27.32 -13.89
CA SER A 10 -12.69 -27.15 -13.93
C SER A 10 -13.08 -25.68 -14.03
N ASN A 11 -14.08 -25.43 -14.86
CA ASN A 11 -14.56 -24.11 -15.28
C ASN A 11 -15.14 -23.30 -14.11
N ALA A 12 -14.42 -22.26 -13.72
CA ALA A 12 -15.01 -20.98 -13.34
C ALA A 12 -13.94 -19.93 -13.65
N LYS A 13 -14.28 -18.92 -14.47
CA LYS A 13 -13.48 -17.71 -14.61
C LYS A 13 -13.49 -16.98 -13.26
N LYS A 14 -12.73 -17.47 -12.28
CA LYS A 14 -12.25 -16.65 -11.19
C LYS A 14 -11.27 -15.70 -11.84
N ASN A 15 -11.68 -14.45 -11.99
CA ASN A 15 -10.75 -13.36 -12.20
C ASN A 15 -9.76 -13.45 -11.04
N TYR A 16 -8.61 -14.08 -11.28
CA TYR A 16 -7.47 -14.01 -10.37
C TYR A 16 -6.99 -12.56 -10.46
N SER A 17 -7.65 -11.65 -9.75
CA SER A 17 -6.94 -10.47 -9.27
C SER A 17 -5.98 -11.01 -8.22
N ALA A 18 -4.70 -10.76 -8.42
CA ALA A 18 -3.74 -10.87 -7.34
C ALA A 18 -4.07 -9.75 -6.35
N ASN A 19 -5.16 -9.88 -5.58
CA ASN A 19 -5.34 -9.10 -4.37
C ASN A 19 -4.34 -9.69 -3.37
N THR A 20 -3.15 -9.11 -3.33
CA THR A 20 -2.30 -9.20 -2.15
C THR A 20 -3.12 -8.68 -0.97
N TYR A 21 -3.05 -9.38 0.17
CA TYR A 21 -3.78 -9.02 1.38
C TYR A 21 -3.49 -7.56 1.75
N GLY A 22 -4.43 -6.67 1.45
CA GLY A 22 -4.30 -5.25 1.77
C GLY A 22 -4.44 -5.01 3.26
N GLN A 23 -3.79 -3.95 3.75
CA GLN A 23 -3.90 -3.54 5.13
C GLN A 23 -5.22 -2.83 5.36
N LYS A 24 -5.90 -3.20 6.45
CA LYS A 24 -7.23 -2.70 6.78
C LYS A 24 -7.19 -1.90 8.08
N PHE A 25 -7.83 -0.74 8.05
CA PHE A 25 -8.06 0.13 9.19
C PHE A 25 -9.56 0.17 9.46
N TYR A 26 -9.93 -0.02 10.72
CA TYR A 26 -11.32 -0.14 11.16
C TYR A 26 -11.62 0.97 12.16
N ASN A 27 -12.69 1.72 11.93
CA ASN A 27 -13.21 2.63 12.93
C ASN A 27 -14.74 2.65 12.91
N LEU A 28 -15.36 1.93 13.84
CA LEU A 28 -16.82 1.92 14.03
C LEU A 28 -17.32 3.09 14.89
N ASP A 29 -16.43 3.67 15.68
CA ASP A 29 -16.72 4.70 16.67
C ASP A 29 -16.38 6.10 16.16
N SER A 30 -16.12 6.24 14.86
CA SER A 30 -15.84 7.54 14.26
C SER A 30 -16.97 8.51 14.51
N LYS A 31 -16.61 9.74 14.86
CA LYS A 31 -17.57 10.83 15.12
C LYS A 31 -18.21 11.36 13.84
N VAL A 32 -17.56 11.14 12.70
CA VAL A 32 -17.96 11.70 11.41
C VAL A 32 -18.54 10.60 10.54
N ASP A 33 -17.69 9.67 10.08
CA ASP A 33 -18.05 8.64 9.12
C ASP A 33 -17.46 7.28 9.57
N PRO A 34 -18.22 6.47 10.32
CA PRO A 34 -17.82 5.11 10.66
C PRO A 34 -17.54 4.31 9.39
N SER A 35 -16.31 3.84 9.24
CA SER A 35 -15.85 3.23 7.99
C SER A 35 -14.68 2.28 8.19
N MET A 36 -14.48 1.41 7.20
CA MET A 36 -13.29 0.60 7.03
C MET A 36 -12.50 1.16 5.85
N LEU A 37 -11.22 1.46 6.05
CA LEU A 37 -10.28 1.77 4.99
C LEU A 37 -9.44 0.52 4.69
N THR A 38 -9.29 0.19 3.41
CA THR A 38 -8.43 -0.89 2.92
C THR A 38 -7.43 -0.31 1.94
N VAL A 39 -6.15 -0.63 2.14
CA VAL A 39 -5.04 -0.26 1.25
C VAL A 39 -4.58 -1.53 0.54
N ASN A 40 -4.93 -1.66 -0.73
CA ASN A 40 -4.53 -2.79 -1.58
C ASN A 40 -3.44 -2.36 -2.56
N PHE A 41 -2.67 -3.34 -3.03
CA PHE A 41 -1.71 -3.16 -4.10
C PHE A 41 -2.24 -3.79 -5.37
N PHE A 42 -2.44 -2.98 -6.41
CA PHE A 42 -2.96 -3.43 -7.69
C PHE A 42 -2.01 -3.03 -8.82
N SER A 43 -1.20 -3.99 -9.29
CA SER A 43 -0.17 -3.75 -10.30
C SER A 43 0.80 -2.65 -9.85
N SER A 44 0.97 -1.57 -10.62
CA SER A 44 1.80 -0.41 -10.30
C SER A 44 1.05 0.71 -9.55
N LEU A 45 -0.13 0.41 -9.00
CA LEU A 45 -1.01 1.38 -8.33
C LEU A 45 -1.33 0.91 -6.90
N ILE A 46 -1.54 1.87 -6.00
CA ILE A 46 -2.19 1.61 -4.72
C ILE A 46 -3.68 1.85 -4.90
N GLU A 47 -4.50 0.90 -4.46
CA GLU A 47 -5.94 1.08 -4.35
C GLU A 47 -6.27 1.44 -2.89
N LEU A 48 -6.87 2.62 -2.71
CA LEU A 48 -7.52 3.00 -1.46
C LEU A 48 -9.00 2.73 -1.61
N LYS A 49 -9.52 1.85 -0.77
CA LYS A 49 -10.94 1.47 -0.74
C LYS A 49 -11.54 1.78 0.63
N MET A 50 -12.68 2.46 0.66
CA MET A 50 -13.45 2.70 1.87
C MET A 50 -14.83 2.07 1.77
N ASN A 51 -15.24 1.41 2.85
CA ASN A 51 -16.57 0.84 3.02
C ASN A 51 -17.22 1.49 4.25
N PRO A 52 -18.40 2.11 4.11
CA PRO A 52 -19.10 2.68 5.25
C PRO A 52 -19.59 1.58 6.19
N ALA A 53 -19.78 1.90 7.47
CA ALA A 53 -20.40 0.98 8.41
C ALA A 53 -21.88 0.77 8.06
N LEU A 54 -22.37 -0.44 8.27
CA LEU A 54 -23.80 -0.73 8.22
C LEU A 54 -24.54 0.10 9.27
N PRO A 55 -25.84 0.39 9.06
CA PRO A 55 -26.65 1.07 10.05
C PRO A 55 -26.71 0.27 11.36
N THR A 56 -26.80 0.94 12.50
CA THR A 56 -26.65 0.34 13.85
C THR A 56 -27.56 -0.87 14.10
N ASN A 57 -28.75 -0.88 13.49
CA ASN A 57 -29.73 -1.98 13.59
C ASN A 57 -29.34 -3.25 12.80
N ARG A 58 -28.32 -3.20 11.95
CA ARG A 58 -27.83 -4.32 11.12
C ARG A 58 -26.41 -4.76 11.49
N ARG A 59 -25.78 -4.08 12.44
CA ARG A 59 -24.41 -4.37 12.91
C ARG A 59 -24.36 -5.71 13.66
N LYS A 60 -23.33 -6.51 13.38
CA LYS A 60 -22.99 -7.79 14.04
C LYS A 60 -21.48 -7.81 14.31
N GLN A 61 -21.04 -8.38 15.43
CA GLN A 61 -19.62 -8.41 15.83
C GLN A 61 -18.65 -8.77 14.69
N GLY A 62 -17.62 -7.95 14.46
CA GLY A 62 -16.54 -8.19 13.49
C GLY A 62 -16.66 -7.43 12.16
N GLU A 63 -16.05 -7.96 11.09
CA GLU A 63 -16.05 -7.38 9.72
C GLU A 63 -17.47 -7.25 9.14
N THR A 64 -18.43 -8.00 9.67
CA THR A 64 -19.86 -7.93 9.30
C THR A 64 -20.55 -6.62 9.68
N ASN A 65 -19.83 -5.68 10.29
CA ASN A 65 -20.33 -4.35 10.61
C ASN A 65 -20.22 -3.36 9.45
N TYR A 66 -19.56 -3.72 8.35
CA TYR A 66 -19.32 -2.82 7.23
C TYR A 66 -20.12 -3.23 6.00
N ASP A 67 -20.57 -2.24 5.24
CA ASP A 67 -21.24 -2.45 3.97
C ASP A 67 -20.19 -2.73 2.89
N LEU A 68 -20.03 -4.01 2.56
CA LEU A 68 -19.09 -4.45 1.54
C LEU A 68 -19.63 -4.25 0.11
N GLU A 69 -20.93 -3.96 -0.05
CA GLU A 69 -21.56 -3.68 -1.35
C GLU A 69 -21.32 -2.23 -1.76
N THR A 70 -21.44 -1.30 -0.82
CA THR A 70 -21.12 0.11 -1.05
C THR A 70 -19.62 0.35 -0.91
N GLU A 71 -18.93 0.59 -2.02
CA GLU A 71 -17.48 0.85 -2.03
C GLU A 71 -17.09 2.19 -2.66
N PHE A 72 -16.24 2.93 -1.96
CA PHE A 72 -15.56 4.12 -2.46
C PHE A 72 -14.12 3.73 -2.76
N LYS A 73 -13.68 3.80 -4.01
CA LYS A 73 -12.32 3.39 -4.39
C LYS A 73 -11.61 4.41 -5.26
N MET A 74 -10.33 4.58 -4.98
CA MET A 74 -9.42 5.38 -5.79
C MET A 74 -8.11 4.64 -6.01
N PHE A 75 -7.54 4.82 -7.20
CA PHE A 75 -6.25 4.27 -7.56
C PHE A 75 -5.23 5.39 -7.63
N LEU A 76 -4.12 5.23 -6.90
CA LEU A 76 -3.05 6.20 -6.83
C LEU A 76 -1.80 5.65 -7.53
N PRO A 77 -1.31 6.33 -8.57
CA PRO A 77 0.01 6.05 -9.11
C PRO A 77 1.09 6.59 -8.17
N ARG A 78 2.30 6.05 -8.33
CA ARG A 78 3.48 6.35 -7.52
C ARG A 78 3.73 7.84 -7.29
N TYR A 79 3.64 8.67 -8.33
CA TYR A 79 3.90 10.11 -8.20
C TYR A 79 2.89 10.82 -7.29
N MET A 80 1.63 10.37 -7.24
CA MET A 80 0.63 10.93 -6.34
C MET A 80 0.87 10.50 -4.89
N ILE A 81 1.30 9.26 -4.69
CA ILE A 81 1.69 8.74 -3.38
C ILE A 81 2.84 9.58 -2.81
N ARG A 82 3.87 9.86 -3.63
CA ARG A 82 4.97 10.76 -3.27
C ARG A 82 4.49 12.16 -2.91
N SER A 83 3.57 12.73 -3.69
CA SER A 83 3.01 14.04 -3.39
C SER A 83 2.23 14.05 -2.07
N LEU A 84 1.47 13.00 -1.77
CA LEU A 84 0.77 12.85 -0.49
C LEU A 84 1.76 12.75 0.68
N ILE A 85 2.77 11.90 0.58
CA ILE A 85 3.79 11.74 1.63
C ILE A 85 4.53 13.06 1.85
N ALA A 86 5.01 13.71 0.78
CA ALA A 86 5.73 14.97 0.89
C ALA A 86 4.87 16.09 1.50
N GLY A 87 3.58 16.14 1.16
CA GLY A 87 2.65 17.07 1.78
C GLY A 87 2.39 16.73 3.25
N PHE A 88 2.20 15.45 3.58
CA PHE A 88 2.01 14.98 4.95
C PHE A 88 3.20 15.36 5.84
N ASP A 89 4.41 15.04 5.41
CA ASP A 89 5.65 15.32 6.16
C ASP A 89 5.85 16.82 6.38
N LYS A 90 5.46 17.64 5.41
CA LYS A 90 5.67 19.08 5.46
C LYS A 90 4.60 19.83 6.24
N TYR A 91 3.34 19.39 6.16
CA TYR A 91 2.20 20.17 6.66
C TYR A 91 1.41 19.46 7.77
N ILE A 92 1.29 18.12 7.72
CA ILE A 92 0.44 17.37 8.65
C ILE A 92 1.25 16.86 9.85
N SER A 93 2.35 16.15 9.60
CA SER A 93 3.20 15.55 10.65
C SER A 93 3.65 16.57 11.72
N PRO A 94 4.13 17.79 11.36
CA PRO A 94 4.54 18.77 12.36
C PRO A 94 3.38 19.25 13.26
N LEU A 95 2.16 19.32 12.71
CA LEU A 95 0.96 19.68 13.48
C LEU A 95 0.55 18.56 14.44
N LEU A 96 0.63 17.30 14.01
CA LEU A 96 0.32 16.14 14.86
C LEU A 96 1.34 15.99 16.00
N ASN A 97 2.62 16.23 15.72
CA ASN A 97 3.71 16.17 16.69
C ASN A 97 3.86 17.43 17.56
N LYS A 98 2.99 18.43 17.38
CA LYS A 98 2.99 19.71 18.12
C LYS A 98 4.34 20.45 18.04
N GLU A 99 4.98 20.41 16.87
CA GLU A 99 6.25 21.09 16.63
C GLU A 99 6.10 22.62 16.73
N LYS A 100 7.10 23.28 17.30
CA LYS A 100 7.11 24.75 17.42
C LYS A 100 7.27 25.38 16.02
N GLY A 101 6.30 26.19 15.60
CA GLY A 101 6.34 26.91 14.32
C GLY A 101 5.65 26.18 13.16
N ALA A 102 4.92 25.10 13.43
CA ALA A 102 4.10 24.43 12.42
C ALA A 102 3.03 25.38 11.83
N ASP A 103 2.85 25.34 10.50
CA ASP A 103 1.87 26.17 9.80
C ASP A 103 0.44 25.66 10.03
N THR A 104 -0.26 26.26 10.98
CA THR A 104 -1.64 25.89 11.33
C THR A 104 -2.65 26.21 10.23
N ASN A 105 -2.29 26.98 9.21
CA ASN A 105 -3.20 27.31 8.10
C ASN A 105 -3.32 26.15 7.08
N ARG A 106 -2.37 25.21 7.08
CA ARG A 106 -2.35 24.06 6.18
C ARG A 106 -2.51 22.76 6.95
N ASN A 107 -3.76 22.42 7.20
CA ASN A 107 -4.16 21.23 7.97
C ASN A 107 -4.70 20.08 7.11
N GLU A 108 -4.71 20.24 5.78
CA GLU A 108 -5.12 19.23 4.80
C GLU A 108 -4.13 19.21 3.62
N VAL A 109 -3.86 18.02 3.10
CA VAL A 109 -3.07 17.78 1.91
C VAL A 109 -3.89 16.91 0.97
N SER A 110 -4.03 17.33 -0.28
CA SER A 110 -4.84 16.59 -1.25
C SER A 110 -4.08 16.34 -2.55
N VAL A 111 -4.36 15.21 -3.18
CA VAL A 111 -3.95 14.91 -4.55
C VAL A 111 -5.17 14.62 -5.41
N MET A 112 -5.15 15.14 -6.63
CA MET A 112 -6.19 14.90 -7.62
C MET A 112 -5.88 13.64 -8.42
N THR A 113 -6.79 12.68 -8.41
CA THR A 113 -6.82 11.49 -9.25
C THR A 113 -7.74 11.71 -10.46
N THR A 114 -7.83 10.74 -11.35
CA THR A 114 -8.77 10.80 -12.49
C THR A 114 -10.23 10.80 -12.05
N ARG A 115 -10.55 10.14 -10.93
CA ARG A 115 -11.91 9.93 -10.39
C ARG A 115 -12.29 10.92 -9.28
N GLY A 116 -11.31 11.62 -8.71
CA GLY A 116 -11.57 12.55 -7.62
C GLY A 116 -10.35 12.84 -6.76
N LEU A 117 -10.55 13.31 -5.53
CA LEU A 117 -9.47 13.73 -4.63
C LEU A 117 -9.26 12.75 -3.49
N VAL A 118 -7.99 12.49 -3.19
CA VAL A 118 -7.56 11.85 -1.95
C VAL A 118 -6.96 12.91 -1.05
N THR A 119 -7.49 13.04 0.17
CA THR A 119 -7.06 14.05 1.15
C THR A 119 -6.60 13.37 2.43
N ILE A 120 -5.48 13.83 2.99
CA ILE A 120 -5.05 13.52 4.35
C ILE A 120 -5.17 14.80 5.17
N GLY A 121 -5.77 14.73 6.37
CA GLY A 121 -5.97 15.90 7.21
C GLY A 121 -5.79 15.62 8.70
N THR A 122 -5.58 16.67 9.48
CA THR A 122 -5.42 16.58 10.94
C THR A 122 -6.73 16.38 11.71
N GLY A 123 -7.88 16.55 11.05
CA GLY A 123 -9.20 16.43 11.68
C GLY A 123 -9.75 17.72 12.33
N ILE A 124 -8.92 18.77 12.46
CA ILE A 124 -9.30 20.07 13.07
C ILE A 124 -10.58 20.65 12.46
N LYS A 125 -10.71 20.59 11.13
CA LYS A 125 -11.87 21.13 10.40
C LYS A 125 -13.19 20.42 10.75
N TYR A 126 -13.13 19.13 11.06
CA TYR A 126 -14.29 18.28 11.30
C TYR A 126 -14.48 17.94 12.78
N GLY A 127 -13.61 18.43 13.67
CA GLY A 127 -13.65 18.12 15.10
C GLY A 127 -13.37 16.65 15.41
N CYS A 128 -12.60 15.97 14.56
CA CYS A 128 -12.26 14.56 14.67
C CYS A 128 -10.75 14.34 14.77
N ASN A 129 -10.33 13.10 14.99
CA ASN A 129 -8.93 12.70 14.88
C ASN A 129 -8.42 12.78 13.43
N PRO A 130 -7.10 12.64 13.19
CA PRO A 130 -6.55 12.68 11.84
C PRO A 130 -7.22 11.65 10.93
N TYR A 131 -7.35 11.98 9.64
CA TYR A 131 -8.19 11.22 8.73
C TYR A 131 -7.63 11.14 7.31
N VAL A 132 -8.14 10.17 6.56
CA VAL A 132 -8.08 10.13 5.09
C VAL A 132 -9.49 10.34 4.55
N LYS A 133 -9.65 11.11 3.48
CA LYS A 133 -10.92 11.40 2.83
C LYS A 133 -10.82 11.11 1.34
N LEU A 134 -11.85 10.47 0.80
CA LEU A 134 -12.03 10.23 -0.63
C LEU A 134 -13.21 11.09 -1.12
N THR A 135 -12.96 11.99 -2.05
CA THR A 135 -14.00 12.82 -2.69
C THR A 135 -14.12 12.41 -4.15
N ILE A 136 -15.19 11.71 -4.50
CA ILE A 136 -15.48 11.26 -5.88
C ILE A 136 -16.18 12.40 -6.61
N LEU A 137 -15.71 12.68 -7.83
CA LEU A 137 -16.24 13.72 -8.70
C LEU A 137 -17.08 13.07 -9.82
N ASP A 138 -18.09 13.79 -10.30
CA ASP A 138 -18.90 13.36 -11.43
C ASP A 138 -18.03 13.21 -12.70
N GLU A 139 -18.19 12.10 -13.41
CA GLU A 139 -17.45 11.79 -14.64
C GLU A 139 -17.72 12.80 -15.76
N ASN A 140 -18.93 13.37 -15.80
CA ASN A 140 -19.36 14.32 -16.83
C ASN A 140 -19.00 15.77 -16.48
N ASN A 141 -18.91 16.09 -15.19
CA ASN A 141 -18.53 17.41 -14.72
C ASN A 141 -17.70 17.33 -13.44
N LYS A 142 -16.37 17.47 -13.60
CA LYS A 142 -15.41 17.36 -12.49
C LYS A 142 -15.52 18.47 -11.45
N ASP A 143 -16.31 19.51 -11.68
CA ASP A 143 -16.58 20.55 -10.68
C ASP A 143 -17.68 20.14 -9.70
N ILE A 144 -18.41 19.05 -10.00
CA ILE A 144 -19.48 18.52 -9.17
C ILE A 144 -18.95 17.36 -8.33
N ILE A 145 -19.10 17.49 -7.01
CA ILE A 145 -18.81 16.41 -6.06
C ILE A 145 -20.00 15.44 -6.08
N GLU A 146 -19.76 14.22 -6.53
CA GLU A 146 -20.77 13.16 -6.54
C GLU A 146 -20.93 12.56 -5.15
N SER A 147 -19.81 12.26 -4.48
CA SER A 147 -19.84 11.67 -3.15
C SER A 147 -18.54 11.90 -2.39
N THR A 148 -18.59 11.79 -1.07
CA THR A 148 -17.42 11.93 -0.20
C THR A 148 -17.56 10.99 0.98
N ILE A 149 -16.45 10.36 1.38
CA ILE A 149 -16.35 9.56 2.59
C ILE A 149 -15.05 9.88 3.31
N LEU A 150 -15.09 9.87 4.64
CA LEU A 150 -13.95 10.08 5.51
C LEU A 150 -13.69 8.83 6.37
N HIS A 151 -12.42 8.54 6.59
CA HIS A 151 -11.96 7.53 7.54
C HIS A 151 -11.09 8.20 8.61
N GLU A 152 -11.62 8.28 9.82
CA GLU A 152 -10.92 8.80 10.99
C GLU A 152 -10.03 7.71 11.59
N PHE A 153 -8.76 8.03 11.85
CA PHE A 153 -7.86 7.16 12.58
C PHE A 153 -8.00 7.40 14.08
N THR A 154 -8.15 6.32 14.85
CA THR A 154 -8.12 6.39 16.31
C THR A 154 -6.76 5.95 16.82
N ASP A 155 -6.27 6.62 17.85
CA ASP A 155 -5.03 6.24 18.51
C ASP A 155 -5.22 4.90 19.24
N ASN A 156 -4.17 4.07 19.24
CA ASN A 156 -4.10 2.96 20.17
C ASN A 156 -3.57 3.52 21.51
N THR A 157 -4.41 3.52 22.54
CA THR A 157 -3.99 3.85 23.90
C THR A 157 -3.66 2.56 24.64
N ILE A 158 -2.46 2.47 25.19
CA ILE A 158 -2.08 1.39 26.10
C ILE A 158 -2.22 1.94 27.52
N PHE A 159 -2.97 1.22 28.35
CA PHE A 159 -3.03 1.51 29.77
C PHE A 159 -1.98 0.65 30.48
N THR A 160 -0.97 1.28 31.06
CA THR A 160 -0.08 0.55 31.97
C THR A 160 -0.82 0.33 33.27
N VAL A 161 -1.06 -0.94 33.60
CA VAL A 161 -1.67 -1.33 34.87
C VAL A 161 -0.56 -1.82 35.78
N ILE A 162 -0.29 -1.06 36.85
CA ILE A 162 0.57 -1.52 37.93
C ILE A 162 -0.35 -2.16 38.98
N GLU A 163 -0.31 -3.48 39.06
CA GLU A 163 -0.93 -4.21 40.15
C GLU A 163 -0.01 -4.16 41.37
N ASN A 164 -0.52 -3.67 42.50
CA ASN A 164 0.17 -3.85 43.78
C ASN A 164 0.19 -5.34 44.15
N ALA A 165 1.26 -5.79 44.81
CA ALA A 165 1.50 -7.19 45.20
C ALA A 165 0.36 -7.83 46.05
N ASP A 166 -0.54 -6.99 46.56
CA ASP A 166 -1.65 -7.37 47.44
C ASP A 166 -2.96 -7.63 46.67
N GLY A 167 -2.96 -7.43 45.34
CA GLY A 167 -4.06 -7.78 44.43
C GLY A 167 -5.33 -6.90 44.51
N THR A 168 -5.37 -5.89 45.38
CA THR A 168 -6.62 -5.15 45.69
C THR A 168 -6.73 -3.75 45.10
N SER A 169 -5.67 -3.20 44.50
CA SER A 169 -5.71 -1.83 43.97
C SER A 169 -5.01 -1.74 42.61
N ILE A 170 -5.82 -1.69 41.55
CA ILE A 170 -5.37 -1.30 40.21
C ILE A 170 -5.23 0.22 40.22
N THR A 171 -4.01 0.73 40.35
CA THR A 171 -3.76 2.16 40.13
C THR A 171 -3.51 2.31 38.64
N LYS A 172 -4.45 2.96 37.92
CA LYS A 172 -4.20 3.38 36.54
C LYS A 172 -3.07 4.40 36.58
N VAL A 173 -1.89 4.02 36.11
CA VAL A 173 -0.73 4.90 36.06
C VAL A 173 -0.37 5.04 34.58
N ASP A 174 -0.71 6.22 34.07
CA ASP A 174 -0.38 6.74 32.75
C ASP A 174 -1.09 6.14 31.52
N GLU A 175 -1.74 7.04 30.79
CA GLU A 175 -2.24 6.82 29.43
C GLU A 175 -1.10 7.19 28.48
N GLU A 176 -0.40 6.19 27.96
CA GLU A 176 0.53 6.40 26.86
C GLU A 176 -0.22 6.21 25.53
N VAL A 177 -0.38 7.32 24.80
CA VAL A 177 -0.79 7.31 23.39
C VAL A 177 0.40 6.78 22.60
N PHE A 178 0.38 5.48 22.29
CA PHE A 178 1.55 4.79 21.75
C PHE A 178 1.72 5.03 20.24
N GLU A 179 0.61 5.17 19.50
CA GLU A 179 0.70 5.27 18.04
C GLU A 179 -0.59 5.83 17.43
N ASN A 180 -0.46 6.93 16.67
CA ASN A 180 -1.54 7.40 15.81
C ASN A 180 -1.49 6.61 14.51
N ARG A 181 -2.53 5.79 14.25
CA ARG A 181 -2.61 4.90 13.08
C ARG A 181 -2.53 5.62 11.73
N ILE A 182 -2.63 6.95 11.70
CA ILE A 182 -2.34 7.71 10.48
C ILE A 182 -0.86 7.61 10.07
N PHE A 183 0.08 7.49 11.02
CA PHE A 183 1.49 7.30 10.71
C PHE A 183 1.73 5.91 10.12
N GLU A 184 1.10 4.87 10.68
CA GLU A 184 1.08 3.52 10.11
C GLU A 184 0.56 3.55 8.66
N PHE A 185 -0.55 4.25 8.42
CA PHE A 185 -1.06 4.45 7.06
C PHE A 185 -0.04 5.11 6.12
N VAL A 186 0.63 6.19 6.56
CA VAL A 186 1.65 6.88 5.76
C VAL A 186 2.89 6.01 5.55
N ASP A 187 3.28 5.18 6.51
CA ASP A 187 4.40 4.25 6.39
C ASP A 187 4.12 3.18 5.33
N ILE A 188 2.91 2.65 5.26
CA ILE A 188 2.49 1.76 4.15
C ILE A 188 2.66 2.47 2.81
N LEU A 189 2.29 3.74 2.71
CA LEU A 189 2.48 4.51 1.49
C LEU A 189 3.96 4.70 1.14
N ARG A 190 4.84 4.90 2.14
CA ARG A 190 6.29 5.00 1.95
C ARG A 190 6.89 3.68 1.50
N GLU A 191 6.51 2.58 2.11
CA GLU A 191 6.92 1.23 1.69
C GLU A 191 6.45 0.93 0.27
N ALA A 192 5.21 1.33 -0.05
CA ALA A 192 4.67 1.21 -1.39
C ALA A 192 5.46 2.02 -2.43
N ASP A 193 5.83 3.28 -2.15
CA ASP A 193 6.66 4.06 -3.07
C ASP A 193 8.02 3.38 -3.32
N LYS A 194 8.66 2.87 -2.27
CA LYS A 194 9.92 2.11 -2.40
C LYS A 194 9.73 0.86 -3.26
N ALA A 195 8.72 0.04 -2.95
CA ALA A 195 8.44 -1.20 -3.67
C ALA A 195 8.13 -0.95 -5.16
N LEU A 196 7.30 0.05 -5.46
CA LEU A 196 6.97 0.45 -6.83
C LEU A 196 8.21 0.94 -7.59
N THR A 197 9.11 1.67 -6.92
CA THR A 197 10.38 2.12 -7.52
C THR A 197 11.23 0.94 -8.00
N PHE A 198 11.42 -0.07 -7.14
CA PHE A 198 12.22 -1.24 -7.48
C PHE A 198 11.55 -2.10 -8.56
N ALA A 199 10.22 -2.23 -8.52
CA ALA A 199 9.45 -2.94 -9.54
C ALA A 199 9.59 -2.28 -10.92
N GLU A 200 9.49 -0.96 -11.00
CA GLU A 200 9.70 -0.19 -12.24
C GLU A 200 11.13 -0.32 -12.77
N ALA A 201 12.13 -0.24 -11.88
CA ALA A 201 13.54 -0.39 -12.26
C ALA A 201 13.83 -1.80 -12.82
N HIS A 202 13.32 -2.83 -12.16
CA HIS A 202 13.51 -4.22 -12.57
C HIS A 202 12.82 -4.52 -13.91
N THR A 203 11.58 -4.05 -14.09
CA THR A 203 10.84 -4.21 -15.36
C THR A 203 11.52 -3.46 -16.51
N SER A 204 12.03 -2.25 -16.27
CA SER A 204 12.80 -1.47 -17.26
C SER A 204 14.10 -2.17 -17.66
N ASN A 205 14.84 -2.72 -16.69
CA ASN A 205 16.07 -3.46 -16.96
C ASN A 205 15.81 -4.74 -17.77
N GLN A 206 14.74 -5.48 -17.45
CA GLN A 206 14.35 -6.66 -18.23
C GLN A 206 13.91 -6.29 -19.66
N ALA A 207 13.17 -5.19 -19.83
CA ALA A 207 12.77 -4.71 -21.15
C ALA A 207 14.00 -4.34 -22.00
N LYS A 208 14.95 -3.59 -21.43
CA LYS A 208 16.21 -3.23 -22.11
C LYS A 208 17.05 -4.45 -22.47
N ALA A 209 17.15 -5.43 -21.58
CA ALA A 209 17.87 -6.67 -21.85
C ALA A 209 17.24 -7.45 -23.02
N TYR A 210 15.90 -7.51 -23.06
CA TYR A 210 15.17 -8.12 -24.18
C TYR A 210 15.40 -7.37 -25.49
N ASP A 211 15.23 -6.05 -25.50
CA ASP A 211 15.41 -5.23 -26.70
C ASP A 211 16.85 -5.31 -27.24
N SER A 212 17.83 -5.33 -26.33
CA SER A 212 19.25 -5.49 -26.67
C SER A 212 19.53 -6.87 -27.27
N ALA A 213 18.90 -7.93 -26.75
CA ALA A 213 19.00 -9.27 -27.33
C ALA A 213 18.40 -9.33 -28.74
N VAL A 214 17.23 -8.72 -28.95
CA VAL A 214 16.58 -8.63 -30.28
C VAL A 214 17.43 -7.82 -31.26
N MET A 215 18.01 -6.69 -30.83
CA MET A 215 18.91 -5.90 -31.66
C MET A 215 20.17 -6.67 -32.03
N ARG A 216 20.78 -7.39 -31.08
CA ARG A 216 21.95 -8.23 -31.33
C ARG A 216 21.62 -9.34 -32.35
N ASP A 217 20.50 -10.03 -32.18
CA ASP A 217 20.05 -11.07 -33.11
C ASP A 217 19.82 -10.49 -34.52
N ASN A 218 19.23 -9.29 -34.62
CA ASN A 218 19.01 -8.63 -35.90
C ASN A 218 20.32 -8.14 -36.54
N MET A 219 21.24 -7.57 -35.77
CA MET A 219 22.57 -7.19 -36.26
C MET A 219 23.34 -8.40 -36.76
N GLN A 220 23.30 -9.52 -36.03
CA GLN A 220 23.96 -10.74 -36.43
C GLN A 220 23.40 -11.27 -37.76
N LYS A 221 22.07 -11.29 -37.92
CA LYS A 221 21.44 -11.64 -39.20
C LYS A 221 21.86 -10.71 -40.35
N ILE A 222 21.97 -9.41 -40.09
CA ILE A 222 22.44 -8.44 -41.09
C ILE A 222 23.91 -8.73 -41.47
N MET A 223 24.78 -8.99 -40.49
CA MET A 223 26.19 -9.34 -40.73
C MET A 223 26.34 -10.66 -41.50
N GLU A 224 25.55 -11.68 -41.18
CA GLU A 224 25.47 -12.94 -41.94
C GLU A 224 24.99 -12.69 -43.37
N THR A 225 23.97 -11.85 -43.56
CA THR A 225 23.43 -11.50 -44.89
C THR A 225 24.43 -10.70 -45.73
N MET A 226 25.23 -9.82 -45.09
CA MET A 226 26.29 -9.05 -45.72
C MET A 226 27.59 -9.87 -45.91
N LYS A 227 27.61 -11.16 -45.52
CA LYS A 227 28.79 -12.04 -45.57
C LYS A 227 30.00 -11.50 -44.82
N ILE A 228 29.77 -10.75 -43.75
CA ILE A 228 30.81 -10.20 -42.88
C ILE A 228 31.23 -11.22 -41.81
N SER A 229 30.42 -12.26 -41.55
CA SER A 229 30.77 -13.35 -40.63
C SER A 229 30.38 -14.75 -41.15
N ASP A 230 31.29 -15.72 -41.04
CA ASP A 230 31.02 -17.14 -41.28
C ASP A 230 30.37 -17.76 -40.03
N GLY A 231 29.05 -17.94 -40.08
CA GLY A 231 28.21 -18.24 -38.93
C GLY A 231 28.41 -19.63 -38.31
N THR A 232 28.64 -19.68 -36.99
CA THR A 232 28.28 -20.82 -36.15
C THR A 232 26.96 -20.51 -35.44
N SER A 233 25.86 -20.91 -36.09
CA SER A 233 24.49 -20.69 -35.63
C SER A 233 24.13 -21.63 -34.48
N THR A 234 23.80 -21.07 -33.31
CA THR A 234 22.94 -21.71 -32.29
C THR A 234 21.98 -20.69 -31.68
N SER A 235 21.10 -20.08 -32.50
CA SER A 235 20.07 -19.18 -31.98
C SER A 235 18.93 -19.98 -31.31
N LYS A 236 19.01 -20.15 -29.99
CA LYS A 236 17.79 -20.38 -29.19
C LYS A 236 17.13 -19.02 -28.99
N LYS A 237 15.95 -18.81 -29.61
CA LYS A 237 15.11 -17.63 -29.33
C LYS A 237 15.04 -17.41 -27.82
N PRO A 238 15.31 -16.21 -27.29
CA PRO A 238 15.08 -15.93 -25.89
C PRO A 238 13.57 -16.04 -25.62
N ARG A 239 13.14 -17.16 -25.04
CA ARG A 239 11.83 -17.25 -24.40
C ARG A 239 11.86 -16.32 -23.21
N ARG A 240 10.81 -15.52 -23.00
CA ARG A 240 10.55 -14.92 -21.69
C ARG A 240 10.44 -16.07 -20.69
N SER A 241 11.51 -16.36 -19.95
CA SER A 241 11.40 -17.16 -18.74
C SER A 241 10.86 -16.24 -17.66
N ILE A 242 9.69 -16.57 -17.13
CA ILE A 242 9.33 -16.14 -15.78
C ILE A 242 10.12 -17.07 -14.86
N GLY A 243 11.43 -16.84 -14.78
CA GLY A 243 12.34 -17.62 -13.95
C GLY A 243 12.44 -16.97 -12.59
N ALA A 244 11.85 -17.61 -11.58
CA ALA A 244 12.28 -17.44 -10.20
C ALA A 244 13.74 -17.93 -10.11
N GLN A 245 14.69 -17.02 -10.29
CA GLN A 245 16.09 -17.24 -9.94
C GLN A 245 16.39 -16.40 -8.70
N SER A 246 15.91 -16.89 -7.55
CA SER A 246 16.67 -16.71 -6.32
C SER A 246 17.67 -17.86 -6.29
N GLU A 247 18.96 -17.57 -6.44
CA GLU A 247 19.96 -18.52 -5.99
C GLU A 247 19.68 -18.79 -4.50
N PRO A 248 19.53 -20.05 -4.07
CA PRO A 248 19.55 -20.34 -2.65
C PRO A 248 20.97 -20.02 -2.17
N MET A 249 21.08 -18.95 -1.38
CA MET A 249 22.25 -18.74 -0.53
C MET A 249 22.25 -19.93 0.44
N GLU A 250 23.13 -20.91 0.22
CA GLU A 250 23.41 -21.94 1.20
C GLU A 250 23.94 -21.25 2.45
N VAL A 251 23.09 -21.13 3.46
CA VAL A 251 23.50 -20.72 4.80
C VAL A 251 24.24 -21.91 5.38
N ASP A 252 25.55 -21.78 5.54
CA ASP A 252 26.35 -22.77 6.25
C ASP A 252 25.96 -22.74 7.74
N THR A 253 25.08 -23.66 8.12
CA THR A 253 24.59 -23.79 9.50
C THR A 253 25.70 -24.12 10.51
N ALA A 254 26.90 -24.47 10.07
CA ALA A 254 28.04 -24.71 10.95
C ALA A 254 28.67 -23.41 11.48
N GLU A 255 28.52 -22.28 10.79
CA GLU A 255 29.10 -21.00 11.21
C GLU A 255 28.23 -20.30 12.28
N ILE A 256 26.91 -20.48 12.22
CA ILE A 256 25.94 -19.88 13.16
C ILE A 256 26.00 -20.53 14.56
N VAL A 257 26.33 -21.82 14.66
CA VAL A 257 26.41 -22.50 15.97
C VAL A 257 27.66 -22.06 16.75
N LYS A 258 28.69 -21.56 16.08
CA LYS A 258 29.95 -21.14 16.72
C LYS A 258 29.87 -19.76 17.38
N GLU A 259 28.94 -18.90 16.96
CA GLU A 259 28.70 -17.58 17.58
C GLU A 259 27.70 -17.62 18.74
N LEU A 260 27.09 -18.78 19.02
CA LEU A 260 26.15 -18.97 20.14
C LEU A 260 26.78 -19.69 21.34
N GLU A 261 28.04 -20.10 21.26
CA GLU A 261 28.77 -20.76 22.35
C GLU A 261 29.94 -19.93 22.92
N ASP A 262 30.10 -18.66 22.50
CA ASP A 262 30.96 -17.64 23.14
C ASP A 262 30.10 -16.52 23.76
#